data_AF-A0A031G6L2-F1
#
_entry.id   AF-A0A031G6L2-F1
#
_cell.length_a   1.000
_cell.length_b   1.000
_cell.length_c   1.000
_cell.angle_alpha   90.00
_cell.angle_beta   90.00
_cell.angle_gamma   90.00
#
_symmetry.space_group_name_H-M   'P 1'
#
loop_
_entity.id
_entity.type
_entity.pdbx_description
1 polymer ?
#
loop_
_entity_poly.entity_id
_entity_poly.type
_entity_poly.pdbx_seq_one_letter_code
_entity_poly.pdbx_strand_id
1 'polypeptide(L)' 'MARDKAKDDKHFNCTQTHEADYVASLYPHAKDEVKTFLASACKDNTLRNSTHKEVYDLIKQKLGHSQP' A
#
# COMPACT_ATOMS: atom_id res chain seq x y z
N MET A 1 -6.71 17.76 12.15
CA MET A 1 -5.49 16.92 12.22
C MET A 1 -5.09 16.58 10.79
N ALA A 2 -4.23 17.40 10.19
CA ALA A 2 -3.74 17.20 8.83
C ALA A 2 -2.58 16.22 8.89
N ARG A 3 -2.85 14.92 8.70
CA ARG A 3 -1.79 13.94 8.44
C ARG A 3 -1.17 14.32 7.10
N ASP A 4 0.08 14.75 7.13
CA ASP A 4 0.95 15.12 6.01
C ASP A 4 0.67 14.30 4.74
N LYS A 5 -0.11 14.88 3.83
CA LYS A 5 -0.36 14.32 2.48
C LYS A 5 0.89 14.27 1.60
N ALA A 6 1.96 14.97 1.99
CA ALA A 6 3.18 15.11 1.19
C ALA A 6 4.01 13.81 1.10
N LYS A 7 3.71 12.78 1.91
CA LYS A 7 4.40 11.49 1.82
C LYS A 7 3.69 10.49 0.91
N ASP A 8 2.41 10.66 0.66
CA ASP A 8 1.61 9.76 -0.17
C ASP A 8 1.87 9.92 -1.68
N ASP A 9 2.45 11.06 -2.08
CA ASP A 9 2.88 11.34 -3.45
C ASP A 9 4.21 10.65 -3.80
N LYS A 10 4.87 9.99 -2.83
CA LYS A 10 6.06 9.19 -3.11
C LYS A 10 5.67 7.85 -3.73
N HIS A 11 6.46 7.44 -4.72
CA HIS A 11 6.33 6.14 -5.36
C HIS A 11 6.58 5.03 -4.34
N PHE A 12 5.67 4.07 -4.29
CA PHE A 12 5.80 2.87 -3.51
C PHE A 12 6.90 2.00 -4.12
N ASN A 13 7.91 1.70 -3.33
CA ASN A 13 9.07 0.95 -3.75
C ASN A 13 8.95 -0.51 -3.31
N CYS A 14 8.63 -1.36 -4.26
CA CYS A 14 8.57 -2.82 -4.08
C CYS A 14 9.87 -3.47 -3.57
N THR A 15 11.02 -2.82 -3.71
CA THR A 15 12.30 -3.31 -3.17
C THR A 15 12.48 -2.98 -1.69
N GLN A 16 11.68 -2.06 -1.16
CA GLN A 16 11.71 -1.63 0.23
C GLN A 16 10.63 -2.35 1.03
N THR A 17 11.02 -3.44 1.68
CA THR A 17 10.11 -4.25 2.52
C THR A 17 9.43 -3.45 3.62
N HIS A 18 10.09 -2.42 4.15
CA HIS A 18 9.53 -1.56 5.19
C HIS A 18 8.36 -0.69 4.69
N GLU A 19 8.25 -0.41 3.38
CA GLU A 19 7.07 0.28 2.84
C GLU A 19 5.85 -0.64 2.85
N ALA A 20 6.03 -1.90 2.45
CA ALA A 20 4.95 -2.88 2.53
C ALA A 20 4.50 -3.11 3.98
N ASP A 21 5.44 -3.18 4.93
CA ASP A 21 5.11 -3.29 6.36
C ASP A 21 4.46 -2.03 6.93
N TYR A 22 4.85 -0.83 6.45
CA TYR A 22 4.18 0.43 6.82
C TYR A 22 2.72 0.43 6.34
N VAL A 23 2.50 0.13 5.05
CA VAL A 23 1.14 0.07 4.49
C VAL A 23 0.32 -1.00 5.19
N ALA A 24 0.85 -2.20 5.38
CA ALA A 24 0.15 -3.28 6.06
C ALA A 24 -0.20 -2.93 7.52
N SER A 25 0.67 -2.16 8.21
CA SER A 25 0.40 -1.71 9.58
C SER A 25 -0.78 -0.73 9.69
N LEU A 26 -1.17 -0.07 8.60
CA LEU A 26 -2.38 0.76 8.54
C LEU A 26 -3.67 -0.06 8.50
N TYR A 27 -3.58 -1.35 8.17
CA TYR A 27 -4.69 -2.28 8.09
C TYR A 27 -4.53 -3.40 9.13
N PRO A 28 -4.76 -3.13 10.43
CA PRO A 28 -4.54 -4.12 11.49
C PRO A 28 -5.41 -5.38 11.33
N HIS A 29 -6.56 -5.27 10.67
CA HIS A 29 -7.49 -6.37 10.41
C HIS A 29 -7.13 -7.20 9.16
N ALA A 30 -6.35 -6.64 8.24
CA ALA A 30 -6.02 -7.25 6.94
C ALA A 30 -4.52 -7.19 6.64
N LYS A 31 -3.69 -7.15 7.69
CA LYS A 31 -2.24 -6.92 7.58
C LYS A 31 -1.58 -7.95 6.67
N ASP A 32 -1.87 -9.23 6.91
CA ASP A 32 -1.32 -10.35 6.13
C ASP A 32 -1.84 -10.37 4.69
N GLU A 33 -3.13 -10.07 4.48
CA GLU A 33 -3.72 -9.97 3.13
C GLU A 33 -3.12 -8.82 2.33
N VAL A 34 -3.01 -7.64 2.94
CA VAL A 34 -2.39 -6.46 2.32
C VAL A 34 -0.93 -6.74 2.00
N LYS A 35 -0.16 -7.35 2.92
CA LYS A 35 1.25 -7.68 2.68
C LYS A 35 1.42 -8.67 1.53
N THR A 36 0.57 -9.70 1.47
CA THR A 36 0.56 -10.69 0.39
C THR A 36 0.14 -10.06 -0.95
N PHE A 37 -0.87 -9.19 -0.93
CA PHE A 37 -1.34 -8.45 -2.09
C PHE A 37 -0.25 -7.53 -2.64
N LEU A 38 0.40 -6.74 -1.78
CA LEU A 38 1.52 -5.87 -2.16
C LEU A 38 2.67 -6.68 -2.76
N ALA A 39 3.05 -7.81 -2.16
CA ALA A 39 4.10 -8.67 -2.68
C ALA A 39 3.76 -9.23 -4.07
N SER A 40 2.50 -9.66 -4.29
CA SER A 40 2.04 -10.13 -5.59
C SER A 40 1.97 -9.01 -6.61
N ALA A 41 1.37 -7.86 -6.27
CA ALA A 41 1.25 -6.71 -7.15
C ALA A 41 2.61 -6.07 -7.50
N CYS A 42 3.61 -6.24 -6.65
CA CYS A 42 5.00 -5.92 -6.95
C CYS A 42 5.63 -6.89 -7.96
N LYS A 43 5.36 -8.19 -7.87
CA LYS A 43 5.82 -9.19 -8.85
C LYS A 43 5.16 -8.99 -10.22
N ASP A 44 3.87 -8.64 -10.23
CA ASP A 44 3.11 -8.33 -11.45
C ASP A 44 3.50 -6.98 -12.09
N ASN A 45 4.44 -6.23 -11.51
CA ASN A 45 4.83 -4.87 -11.92
C ASN A 45 3.68 -3.84 -11.88
N THR A 46 2.52 -4.19 -11.34
CA THR A 46 1.36 -3.29 -11.19
C THR A 46 1.67 -2.12 -10.28
N LEU A 47 2.52 -2.32 -9.26
CA LEU A 47 2.94 -1.30 -8.29
C LEU A 47 4.26 -0.60 -8.65
N ARG A 48 4.89 -0.94 -9.78
CA ARG A 48 6.27 -0.50 -10.09
C ARG A 48 6.41 1.01 -10.29
N ASN A 49 5.35 1.68 -10.75
CA ASN A 49 5.29 3.14 -10.88
C ASN A 49 4.11 3.73 -10.08
N SER A 50 3.58 2.99 -9.10
CA SER A 50 2.44 3.44 -8.33
C SER A 50 2.89 4.28 -7.15
N THR A 51 2.13 5.32 -6.85
CA THR A 51 2.24 6.10 -5.62
C THR A 51 1.60 5.36 -4.45
N HIS A 52 1.96 5.72 -3.21
CA HIS A 52 1.27 5.21 -2.03
C HIS A 52 -0.25 5.43 -2.10
N LYS A 53 -0.68 6.56 -2.66
CA LYS A 53 -2.09 6.84 -2.90
C LYS A 53 -2.76 5.79 -3.81
N GLU A 54 -2.14 5.48 -4.94
CA GLU A 54 -2.66 4.44 -5.85
C GLU A 54 -2.64 3.06 -5.21
N VAL A 55 -1.65 2.77 -4.36
CA VAL A 55 -1.60 1.53 -3.59
C VAL A 55 -2.80 1.44 -2.64
N TYR A 56 -3.14 2.53 -1.94
CA TYR A 56 -4.31 2.57 -1.06
C TYR A 56 -5.62 2.45 -1.84
N ASP A 57 -5.73 3.11 -2.98
CA ASP A 57 -6.89 2.97 -3.86
C ASP A 57 -7.03 1.54 -4.40
N LEU A 58 -5.92 0.88 -4.75
CA LEU A 58 -5.89 -0.53 -5.16
C LEU A 58 -6.32 -1.46 -4.03
N ILE A 59 -5.79 -1.27 -2.82
CA ILE A 59 -6.18 -2.04 -1.63
C ILE A 59 -7.68 -1.86 -1.38
N LYS A 60 -8.18 -0.62 -1.47
CA LYS A 60 -9.60 -0.34 -1.29
C LYS A 60 -10.47 -0.96 -2.38
N GLN A 61 -10.05 -0.94 -3.65
CA GLN A 61 -10.80 -1.53 -4.76
C GLN A 61 -10.76 -3.07 -4.75
N LYS A 62 -9.62 -3.67 -4.42
CA LYS A 62 -9.42 -5.13 -4.48
C LYS A 62 -9.86 -5.85 -3.22
N LEU A 63 -9.50 -5.30 -2.06
CA LEU A 63 -9.77 -5.90 -0.75
C LEU A 63 -10.97 -5.26 -0.04
N GLY A 64 -11.46 -4.11 -0.51
CA GLY A 64 -12.56 -3.40 0.17
C GLY A 64 -12.14 -2.71 1.46
N HIS A 65 -10.86 -2.77 1.84
CA HIS A 65 -10.35 -2.16 3.06
C HIS A 65 -10.01 -0.69 2.83
N SER A 66 -10.72 0.19 3.53
CA SER A 66 -10.37 1.62 3.58
C SER A 66 -9.49 1.85 4.80
N GLN A 67 -8.47 2.71 4.66
CA GLN A 67 -7.70 3.15 5.83
C GLN A 67 -8.61 3.79 6.87
N PRO A 68 -8.37 3.56 8.18
CA PRO A 68 -9.07 4.23 9.27
C PRO A 68 -8.73 5.72 9.38
#